data_AF-A0A7C2TX32-F1
#
_entry.id   AF-A0A7C2TX32-F1
#
_cell.length_a   1.000
_cell.length_b   1.000
_cell.length_c   1.000
_cell.angle_alpha   90.00
_cell.angle_beta   90.00
_cell.angle_gamma   90.00
#
_symmetry.space_group_name_H-M   'P 1'
#
loop_
_entity.id
_entity.type
_entity.pdbx_description
1 polymer ?
#
loop_
_entity_poly.entity_id
_entity_poly.type
_entity_poly.pdbx_seq_one_letter_code
_entity_poly.pdbx_strand_id
1 'polypeptide(L)'
;MEGKEFITVAQKLAQMRTEASIRSAYSRAYYGIFNTGLKLLSDLGFILPKDASSHELLYRRLNNAGISEIKDIAGRLKDLRQKRVHADYDMESRSFHSHTECELDLARAKLIIAQLESGSQQPLRHRLKDGIQEYERKIKLHS
;
A
#
# COMPACT_ATOMS: atom_id res chain seq x y z
N MET A 1 -11.85 0.73 11.39
CA MET A 1 -11.15 1.83 10.70
C MET A 1 -10.77 1.36 9.32
N GLU A 2 -11.15 2.10 8.29
CA GLU A 2 -10.89 1.83 6.88
C GLU A 2 -9.63 2.57 6.38
N GLY A 3 -9.02 2.10 5.29
CA GLY A 3 -7.82 2.72 4.74
C GLY A 3 -8.03 4.20 4.35
N LYS A 4 -9.23 4.58 3.93
CA LYS A 4 -9.59 5.96 3.61
C LYS A 4 -9.46 6.90 4.82
N GLU A 5 -9.74 6.42 6.03
CA GLU A 5 -9.64 7.23 7.26
C GLU A 5 -8.18 7.58 7.57
N PHE A 6 -7.24 6.66 7.28
CA PHE A 6 -5.81 6.93 7.40
C PHE A 6 -5.35 8.04 6.44
N ILE A 7 -5.87 8.06 5.20
CA ILE A 7 -5.56 9.14 4.24
C ILE A 7 -6.11 10.48 4.71
N THR A 8 -7.33 10.51 5.27
CA THR A 8 -7.88 11.73 5.86
C THR A 8 -6.97 12.28 6.97
N VAL A 9 -6.45 11.41 7.84
CA VAL A 9 -5.49 11.82 8.88
C VAL A 9 -4.18 12.29 8.25
N ALA A 10 -3.66 11.59 7.24
CA ALA A 10 -2.43 11.97 6.54
C ALA A 10 -2.54 13.37 5.93
N GLN A 11 -3.68 13.69 5.29
CA GLN A 11 -3.94 15.00 4.72
C GLN A 11 -3.97 16.09 5.79
N LYS A 12 -4.63 15.85 6.93
CA LYS A 12 -4.63 16.81 8.06
C LYS A 12 -3.23 17.10 8.58
N LEU A 13 -2.38 16.06 8.69
CA LEU A 13 -0.99 16.20 9.12
C LEU A 13 -0.15 17.01 8.11
N ALA A 14 -0.32 16.74 6.81
CA ALA A 14 0.39 17.48 5.77
C ALA A 14 0.12 19.00 5.83
N GLN A 15 -1.13 19.40 6.13
CA GLN A 15 -1.50 20.82 6.24
C GLN A 15 -0.77 21.59 7.36
N MET A 16 -0.19 20.91 8.34
CA MET A 16 0.62 21.57 9.38
C MET A 16 1.98 22.06 8.85
N ARG A 17 2.43 21.59 7.69
CA ARG A 17 3.65 22.05 6.99
C ARG A 17 4.94 22.00 7.82
N THR A 18 4.99 21.13 8.82
CA THR A 18 6.22 20.85 9.57
C THR A 18 6.83 19.55 9.06
N GLU A 19 8.14 19.39 9.18
CA GLU A 19 8.81 18.15 8.82
C GLU A 19 8.23 16.95 9.60
N ALA A 20 8.04 17.11 10.92
CA ALA A 20 7.46 16.07 11.76
C ALA A 20 6.06 15.64 11.30
N SER A 21 5.23 16.59 10.87
CA SER A 21 3.89 16.30 10.37
C SER A 21 3.90 15.69 8.97
N ILE A 22 4.82 16.09 8.09
CA ILE A 22 5.03 15.49 6.76
C ILE A 22 5.51 14.04 6.90
N ARG A 23 6.52 13.79 7.74
CA ARG A 23 7.00 12.43 8.05
C ARG A 23 5.86 11.55 8.55
N SER A 24 5.09 12.06 9.50
CA SER A 24 3.92 11.37 10.03
C SER A 24 2.83 11.10 8.98
N ALA A 25 2.63 12.03 8.02
CA ALA A 25 1.66 11.89 6.95
C ALA A 25 2.00 10.71 6.03
N TYR A 26 3.27 10.53 5.67
CA TYR A 26 3.73 9.37 4.89
C TYR A 26 3.41 8.04 5.59
N SER A 27 3.60 7.97 6.91
CA SER A 27 3.31 6.77 7.69
C SER A 27 1.82 6.45 7.71
N ARG A 28 0.96 7.46 7.85
CA ARG A 28 -0.49 7.25 7.77
C ARG A 28 -0.93 6.86 6.36
N ALA A 29 -0.39 7.49 5.32
CA ALA A 29 -0.71 7.14 3.93
C ALA A 29 -0.36 5.69 3.60
N TYR A 30 0.84 5.24 4.02
CA TYR A 30 1.25 3.85 3.88
C TYR A 30 0.27 2.88 4.55
N TYR A 31 -0.09 3.13 5.81
CA TYR A 31 -1.03 2.25 6.51
C TYR A 31 -2.44 2.27 5.89
N GLY A 32 -2.84 3.38 5.27
CA GLY A 32 -4.08 3.44 4.48
C GLY A 32 -4.08 2.43 3.34
N ILE A 33 -3.06 2.47 2.47
CA ILE A 33 -2.93 1.52 1.36
C ILE A 33 -2.77 0.08 1.86
N PHE A 34 -1.88 -0.12 2.84
CA PHE A 34 -1.58 -1.45 3.38
C PHE A 34 -2.83 -2.13 3.94
N ASN A 35 -3.60 -1.44 4.79
CA ASN A 35 -4.81 -2.02 5.37
C ASN A 35 -5.91 -2.27 4.32
N THR A 36 -6.05 -1.41 3.31
CA THR A 36 -6.96 -1.67 2.19
C THR A 36 -6.52 -2.91 1.40
N GLY A 37 -5.22 -3.08 1.16
CA GLY A 37 -4.67 -4.26 0.48
C GLY A 37 -4.86 -5.54 1.29
N LEU A 38 -4.65 -5.50 2.62
CA LEU A 38 -4.96 -6.63 3.50
C LEU A 38 -6.44 -7.02 3.43
N LYS A 39 -7.33 -6.03 3.46
CA LYS A 39 -8.77 -6.26 3.33
C LYS A 39 -9.11 -6.90 1.98
N LEU A 40 -8.57 -6.38 0.88
CA LEU A 40 -8.76 -6.96 -0.45
C LEU A 40 -8.35 -8.43 -0.47
N LEU A 41 -7.15 -8.76 0.01
CA LEU A 41 -6.68 -10.15 0.03
C LEU A 41 -7.54 -11.05 0.93
N SER A 42 -7.94 -10.55 2.10
CA SER A 42 -8.86 -11.26 2.99
C SER A 42 -10.20 -11.53 2.33
N ASP A 43 -10.78 -10.54 1.63
CA ASP A 43 -12.06 -10.67 0.92
C ASP A 43 -11.96 -11.66 -0.25
N LEU A 44 -10.77 -11.90 -0.80
CA LEU A 44 -10.48 -12.93 -1.81
C LEU A 44 -10.20 -14.32 -1.22
N GLY A 45 -10.09 -14.43 0.11
CA GLY A 45 -9.82 -15.67 0.84
C GLY A 45 -8.35 -15.91 1.19
N PHE A 46 -7.47 -14.91 1.02
CA PHE A 46 -6.06 -14.99 1.40
C PHE A 46 -5.80 -14.29 2.73
N ILE A 47 -5.52 -15.08 3.76
CA ILE A 47 -5.16 -14.54 5.07
C ILE A 47 -3.64 -14.30 5.11
N LEU A 48 -3.24 -13.14 5.64
CA LEU A 48 -1.84 -12.82 5.89
C LEU A 48 -1.57 -12.85 7.40
N PRO A 49 -0.34 -13.17 7.84
CA PRO A 49 0.03 -13.10 9.24
C PRO A 49 -0.09 -11.67 9.79
N LYS A 50 -0.21 -11.53 11.11
CA LYS A 50 -0.30 -10.21 11.78
C LYS A 50 1.07 -9.75 12.29
N ASP A 51 2.10 -9.93 11.48
CA ASP A 51 3.48 -9.58 11.81
C ASP A 51 4.14 -8.80 10.66
N ALA A 52 5.43 -8.48 10.80
CA ALA A 52 6.17 -7.70 9.82
C ALA A 52 6.29 -8.37 8.43
N SER A 53 6.15 -9.70 8.35
CA SER A 53 6.22 -10.43 7.06
C SER A 53 5.02 -10.12 6.15
N SER A 54 3.90 -9.70 6.73
CA SER A 54 2.67 -9.35 6.01
C SER A 54 2.88 -8.25 4.97
N HIS A 55 3.78 -7.30 5.22
CA HIS A 55 4.12 -6.24 4.29
C HIS A 55 4.71 -6.79 3.00
N GLU A 56 5.66 -7.72 3.12
CA GLU A 56 6.33 -8.35 1.97
C GLU A 56 5.39 -9.34 1.26
N LEU A 57 4.60 -10.11 2.01
CA LEU A 57 3.63 -11.04 1.44
C LEU A 57 2.54 -10.32 0.63
N LEU A 58 2.02 -9.19 1.12
CA LEU A 58 1.06 -8.37 0.39
C LEU A 58 1.66 -7.89 -0.93
N TYR A 59 2.87 -7.32 -0.89
CA TYR A 59 3.58 -6.88 -2.08
C TYR A 59 3.76 -8.02 -3.08
N ARG A 60 4.28 -9.17 -2.65
CA ARG A 60 4.55 -10.32 -3.52
C ARG A 60 3.29 -10.86 -4.19
N ARG A 61 2.20 -11.04 -3.43
CA ARG A 61 0.93 -11.54 -3.98
C ARG A 61 0.38 -10.59 -5.05
N LEU A 62 0.33 -9.29 -4.77
CA LEU A 62 -0.15 -8.31 -5.75
C LEU A 62 0.78 -8.23 -6.98
N ASN A 63 2.10 -8.13 -6.77
CA ASN A 63 3.08 -7.99 -7.85
C ASN A 63 3.11 -9.18 -8.81
N ASN A 64 2.78 -10.38 -8.32
CA ASN A 64 2.83 -11.63 -9.08
C ASN A 64 1.46 -12.16 -9.51
N ALA A 65 0.38 -11.38 -9.34
CA ALA A 65 -0.97 -11.77 -9.75
C ALA A 65 -1.18 -11.82 -11.28
N GLY A 66 -0.18 -11.46 -12.09
CA GLY A 66 -0.29 -11.49 -13.56
C GLY A 66 -1.19 -10.41 -14.16
N ILE A 67 -1.53 -9.36 -13.39
CA ILE A 67 -2.37 -8.25 -13.83
C ILE A 67 -1.54 -6.96 -13.78
N SER A 68 -1.37 -6.28 -14.91
CA SER A 68 -0.47 -5.12 -15.03
C SER A 68 -0.84 -4.00 -14.07
N GLU A 69 -2.12 -3.68 -13.97
CA GLU A 69 -2.61 -2.60 -13.10
C GLU A 69 -2.37 -2.91 -11.62
N ILE A 70 -2.48 -4.19 -11.22
CA ILE A 70 -2.20 -4.64 -9.85
C ILE A 70 -0.70 -4.65 -9.56
N LYS A 71 0.13 -4.97 -10.56
CA LYS A 71 1.58 -4.90 -10.45
C LYS A 71 2.06 -3.46 -10.23
N ASP A 72 1.48 -2.51 -10.94
CA ASP A 72 1.79 -1.09 -10.77
C ASP A 72 1.40 -0.60 -9.35
N ILE A 73 0.25 -1.04 -8.85
CA ILE A 73 -0.17 -0.78 -7.47
C ILE A 73 0.82 -1.37 -6.47
N ALA A 74 1.27 -2.61 -6.68
CA ALA A 74 2.26 -3.25 -5.81
C ALA A 74 3.59 -2.49 -5.80
N GLY A 75 4.05 -2.01 -6.95
CA GLY A 75 5.23 -1.14 -7.05
C GLY A 75 5.10 0.11 -6.20
N ARG A 76 3.98 0.84 -6.37
CA ARG A 76 3.73 2.07 -5.59
C ARG A 76 3.56 1.82 -4.09
N LEU A 77 2.97 0.69 -3.69
CA LEU A 77 2.91 0.26 -2.29
C LEU A 77 4.33 0.07 -1.71
N LYS A 78 5.22 -0.55 -2.48
CA LYS A 78 6.62 -0.77 -2.09
C LYS A 78 7.37 0.57 -1.98
N ASP A 79 7.19 1.47 -2.94
CA ASP A 79 7.82 2.79 -2.92
C ASP A 79 7.37 3.60 -1.70
N LEU A 80 6.06 3.59 -1.40
CA LEU A 80 5.52 4.30 -0.24
C LEU A 80 5.99 3.66 1.09
N ARG A 81 6.17 2.33 1.12
CA ARG A 81 6.79 1.65 2.27
C ARG A 81 8.22 2.14 2.50
N GLN A 82 9.01 2.28 1.44
CA GLN A 82 10.38 2.79 1.53
C GLN A 82 10.39 4.25 2.00
N LYS A 83 9.52 5.10 1.42
CA LYS A 83 9.35 6.48 1.88
C LYS A 83 8.96 6.56 3.36
N ARG A 84 8.06 5.69 3.83
CA ARG A 84 7.71 5.59 5.26
C ARG A 84 8.95 5.25 6.10
N VAL A 85 9.68 4.19 5.75
CA VAL A 85 10.87 3.77 6.52
C VAL A 85 11.85 4.94 6.62
N HIS A 86 12.08 5.65 5.53
CA HIS A 86 12.93 6.83 5.51
C HIS A 86 12.36 7.97 6.38
N ALA A 87 11.05 8.20 6.33
CA ALA A 87 10.38 9.21 7.14
C ALA A 87 10.45 8.93 8.64
N ASP A 88 10.30 7.67 9.04
CA ASP A 88 10.24 7.23 10.43
C ASP A 88 11.63 7.09 11.08
N TYR A 89 12.65 6.70 10.30
CA TYR A 89 13.95 6.28 10.87
C TYR A 89 15.16 7.10 10.39
N ASP A 90 15.11 7.75 9.23
CA ASP A 90 16.21 8.60 8.77
C ASP A 90 15.96 10.07 9.13
N MET A 91 16.42 10.45 10.32
CA MET A 91 16.30 11.81 10.85
C MET A 91 17.26 12.80 10.21
N GLU A 92 18.28 12.34 9.48
CA GLU A 92 19.25 13.20 8.78
C GLU A 92 18.79 13.54 7.35
N SER A 93 17.83 12.76 6.82
CA SER A 93 17.21 12.99 5.53
C SER A 93 16.62 14.38 5.37
N ARG A 94 16.97 15.04 4.26
CA ARG A 94 16.38 16.31 3.83
C ARG A 94 15.15 16.14 2.93
N SER A 95 14.71 14.91 2.67
CA SER A 95 13.63 14.62 1.71
C SER A 95 12.24 15.02 2.20
N PHE A 96 12.05 15.35 3.49
CA PHE A 96 10.72 15.53 4.10
C PHE A 96 10.34 16.99 4.39
N HIS A 97 10.86 17.92 3.61
CA HIS A 97 10.58 19.36 3.75
C HIS A 97 9.59 19.89 2.70
N SER A 98 9.35 19.13 1.63
CA SER A 98 8.48 19.55 0.53
C SER A 98 7.02 19.22 0.80
N HIS A 99 6.22 20.24 1.12
CA HIS A 99 4.78 20.11 1.25
C HIS A 99 4.12 19.67 -0.06
N THR A 100 4.54 20.25 -1.19
CA THR A 100 3.98 19.92 -2.51
C THR A 100 4.23 18.47 -2.90
N GLU A 101 5.42 17.93 -2.61
CA GLU A 101 5.69 16.51 -2.86
C GLU A 101 4.84 15.61 -1.97
N CYS A 102 4.73 15.95 -0.69
CA CYS A 102 3.85 15.23 0.24
C CYS A 102 2.41 15.20 -0.28
N GLU A 103 1.83 16.34 -0.69
CA GLU A 103 0.48 16.40 -1.22
C GLU A 103 0.28 15.55 -2.48
N LEU A 104 1.25 15.56 -3.40
CA LEU A 104 1.21 14.73 -4.61
C LEU A 104 1.22 13.24 -4.26
N ASP A 105 2.04 12.82 -3.29
CA ASP A 105 2.08 11.43 -2.85
C ASP A 105 0.82 11.01 -2.10
N LEU A 106 0.23 11.90 -1.30
CA LEU A 106 -1.06 11.64 -0.64
C LEU A 106 -2.19 11.50 -1.67
N ALA A 107 -2.20 12.33 -2.72
CA ALA A 107 -3.16 12.20 -3.82
C ALA A 107 -3.00 10.87 -4.55
N ARG A 108 -1.76 10.45 -4.83
CA ARG A 108 -1.47 9.12 -5.41
C ARG A 108 -1.92 7.99 -4.49
N ALA A 109 -1.67 8.09 -3.19
CA ALA A 109 -2.11 7.09 -2.22
C ALA A 109 -3.63 6.94 -2.19
N LYS A 110 -4.37 8.05 -2.28
CA LYS A 110 -5.83 8.04 -2.39
C LYS A 110 -6.31 7.31 -3.66
N LEU A 111 -5.67 7.54 -4.80
CA LEU A 111 -5.99 6.82 -6.05
C LEU A 111 -5.74 5.32 -5.90
N ILE A 112 -4.63 4.92 -5.28
CA ILE A 112 -4.30 3.51 -5.07
C ILE A 112 -5.35 2.84 -4.17
N ILE A 113 -5.81 3.50 -3.11
CA ILE A 113 -6.89 2.96 -2.26
C ILE A 113 -8.14 2.71 -3.09
N ALA A 114 -8.57 3.67 -3.91
CA ALA A 114 -9.73 3.50 -4.77
C ALA A 114 -9.56 2.34 -5.78
N GLN A 115 -8.36 2.15 -6.32
CA GLN A 115 -8.05 1.03 -7.21
C GLN A 115 -8.05 -0.32 -6.50
N LEU A 116 -7.58 -0.38 -5.25
CA LEU A 116 -7.64 -1.60 -4.44
C LEU A 116 -9.08 -1.95 -4.07
N GLU A 117 -9.90 -0.95 -3.74
CA GLU A 117 -11.33 -1.12 -3.47
C GLU A 117 -12.08 -1.63 -4.71
N SER A 118 -11.75 -1.10 -5.90
CA SER A 118 -12.32 -1.60 -7.17
C SER A 118 -11.85 -3.01 -7.52
N GLY A 119 -10.67 -3.42 -7.05
CA GLY A 119 -10.17 -4.80 -7.14
C GLY A 119 -11.08 -5.86 -6.51
N SER A 120 -11.99 -5.45 -5.62
CA SER A 120 -12.98 -6.33 -5.01
C SER A 120 -14.20 -6.59 -5.91
N GLN A 121 -14.34 -5.86 -7.02
CA GLN A 121 -15.48 -5.91 -7.94
C GLN A 121 -15.24 -6.89 -9.10
N GLN A 122 -16.31 -7.46 -9.65
CA GLN A 122 -16.21 -8.29 -10.86
C GLN A 122 -15.94 -7.43 -12.12
N PRO A 123 -15.19 -7.93 -13.12
CA PRO A 123 -14.53 -9.25 -13.18
C PRO A 123 -13.12 -9.28 -12.55
N LEU A 124 -12.57 -8.14 -12.13
CA LEU A 124 -11.20 -8.01 -11.62
C LEU A 124 -10.95 -8.90 -10.39
N ARG A 125 -11.95 -9.02 -9.51
CA ARG A 125 -11.94 -9.92 -8.35
C ARG A 125 -11.54 -11.35 -8.69
N HIS A 126 -12.11 -11.93 -9.75
CA HIS A 126 -11.87 -13.32 -10.13
C HIS A 126 -10.45 -13.49 -10.68
N ARG A 127 -10.07 -12.62 -11.64
CA ARG A 127 -8.73 -12.61 -12.23
C ARG A 127 -7.64 -12.45 -11.18
N LEU A 128 -7.84 -11.56 -10.21
CA LEU A 128 -6.88 -11.33 -9.13
C LEU A 128 -6.76 -12.55 -8.21
N LYS A 129 -7.87 -13.18 -7.86
CA LYS A 129 -7.85 -14.42 -7.06
C LYS A 129 -7.07 -15.52 -7.78
N ASP A 130 -7.41 -15.80 -9.04
CA ASP A 130 -6.80 -16.87 -9.82
C ASP A 130 -5.29 -16.61 -10.02
N GLY A 131 -4.92 -15.36 -10.31
CA GLY A 131 -3.53 -14.95 -10.47
C GLY A 131 -2.70 -15.16 -9.20
N ILE A 132 -3.25 -14.85 -8.02
CA ILE A 132 -2.57 -15.08 -6.75
C ILE A 132 -2.45 -16.59 -6.45
N GLN A 133 -3.51 -17.38 -6.70
CA GLN A 133 -3.46 -18.84 -6.52
C GLN A 133 -2.39 -19.47 -7.41
N GLU A 134 -2.28 -19.01 -8.66
CA GLU A 134 -1.28 -19.47 -9.59
C GLU A 134 0.15 -19.14 -9.13
N TYR A 135 0.36 -17.93 -8.61
CA TYR A 135 1.63 -17.55 -7.99
C TYR A 135 1.97 -18.45 -6.78
N GLU A 136 1.01 -18.68 -5.88
CA GLU A 136 1.22 -19.53 -4.70
C GLU A 136 1.50 -21.00 -5.05
N ARG A 137 0.89 -21.51 -6.12
CA ARG A 137 1.16 -22.84 -6.65
C ARG A 137 2.59 -22.96 -7.13
N LYS A 138 3.09 -21.95 -7.87
CA LYS A 138 4.47 -21.94 -8.38
C LYS A 138 5.51 -21.94 -7.26
N ILE A 139 5.33 -21.14 -6.21
CA ILE A 139 6.30 -21.11 -5.11
C ILE A 139 6.34 -22.42 -4.31
N LYS A 140 5.19 -23.08 -4.12
CA LYS A 140 5.12 -24.38 -3.41
C LYS A 140 5.76 -25.53 -4.17
N LEU A 141 5.79 -25.45 -5.50
CA LEU A 141 6.47 -26.45 -6.34
C LEU A 141 7.99 -26.34 -6.30
N HIS A 142 8.55 -25.26 -5.76
CA HIS A 142 9.99 -24.97 -5.71
C HIS A 142 10.51 -24.81 -4.27
N SER A 143 9.70 -25.17 -3.26
CA SER A 143 10.03 -25.14 -1.82
C SER A 143 10.14 -26.55 -1.27
#